data_AF-A0A7L4PTB0-F1
#
_entry.id   AF-A0A7L4PTB0-F1
#
_cell.length_a   1.000
_cell.length_b   1.000
_cell.length_c   1.000
_cell.angle_alpha   90.00
_cell.angle_beta   90.00
_cell.angle_gamma   90.00
#
_symmetry.space_group_name_H-M   'P 1'
#
loop_
_entity.id
_entity.type
_entity.pdbx_description
1 polymer ?
#
loop_
_entity_poly.entity_id
_entity_poly.type
_entity_poly.pdbx_seq_one_letter_code
_entity_poly.pdbx_strand_id
1 'polypeptide(L)'
;LASTGGFKGRSIVSRDKMNELIEEAFGLDPKRYIDLYGMTEANSIMIDCTEENNKHVPPWMEVILFDEHMEPIPQEGKVTGNYAFLEPSSRSFPGFITTGDKLKVDYDGCPGCNKTTPILLSIERLPRIESRGCSGVLAKTVAG
;
A
#
# COMPACT_ATOMS: atom_id res chain seq x y z
N LEU A 1 -4.49 3.31 -12.73
CA LEU A 1 -4.90 2.03 -12.10
C LEU A 1 -4.54 2.14 -10.64
N ALA A 2 -5.52 2.27 -9.75
CA ALA A 2 -5.25 2.40 -8.33
C ALA A 2 -4.85 1.03 -7.75
N SER A 3 -3.78 0.97 -6.96
CA SER A 3 -3.37 -0.19 -6.15
C SER A 3 -4.36 -0.47 -5.00
N THR A 4 -5.51 0.21 -4.98
CA THR A 4 -6.63 -0.02 -4.06
C THR A 4 -7.48 -1.22 -4.50
N GLY A 5 -7.84 -2.09 -3.57
CA GLY A 5 -8.79 -3.18 -3.81
C GLY A 5 -8.20 -4.46 -4.42
N GLY A 6 -6.89 -4.51 -4.68
CA GLY A 6 -6.18 -5.70 -5.14
C GLY A 6 -6.33 -6.00 -6.63
N PHE A 7 -5.28 -6.56 -7.23
CA PHE A 7 -5.18 -6.81 -8.68
C PHE A 7 -5.96 -8.06 -9.15
N LYS A 8 -6.87 -8.60 -8.33
CA LYS A 8 -7.74 -9.75 -8.65
C LYS A 8 -6.96 -10.94 -9.25
N GLY A 9 -5.79 -11.24 -8.69
CA GLY A 9 -4.93 -12.35 -9.14
C GLY A 9 -4.01 -12.05 -10.32
N ARG A 10 -3.98 -10.81 -10.82
CA ARG A 10 -3.06 -10.39 -11.90
C ARG A 10 -1.73 -9.92 -11.33
N SER A 11 -0.67 -10.10 -12.12
CA SER A 11 0.66 -9.58 -11.80
C SER A 11 0.65 -8.05 -11.80
N ILE A 12 1.32 -7.49 -10.79
CA ILE A 12 1.54 -6.05 -10.66
C ILE A 12 2.69 -5.69 -11.60
N VAL A 13 2.47 -4.72 -12.50
CA VAL A 13 3.57 -4.10 -13.25
C VAL A 13 4.28 -3.08 -12.36
N SER A 14 5.58 -2.88 -12.55
CA SER A 14 6.31 -1.86 -11.79
C SER A 14 5.70 -0.48 -12.00
N ARG A 15 5.93 0.44 -11.05
CA ARG A 15 5.47 1.83 -11.16
C ARG A 15 5.98 2.48 -12.45
N ASP A 16 7.25 2.28 -12.78
CA ASP A 16 7.86 2.81 -14.01
C ASP A 16 7.16 2.28 -15.26
N LYS A 17 6.85 0.98 -15.30
CA LYS A 17 6.14 0.40 -16.45
C LYS A 17 4.70 0.91 -16.53
N MET A 18 4.03 1.09 -15.39
CA MET A 18 2.71 1.73 -15.37
C MET A 18 2.77 3.16 -15.91
N ASN A 19 3.82 3.91 -15.56
CA ASN A 19 4.00 5.27 -16.02
C ASN A 19 4.19 5.34 -17.53
N GLU A 20 5.07 4.50 -18.07
CA GLU A 20 5.28 4.35 -19.51
C GLU A 20 3.96 4.05 -20.24
N LEU A 21 3.16 3.11 -19.73
CA LEU A 21 1.89 2.72 -20.35
C LEU A 21 0.83 3.84 -20.31
N ILE A 22 0.78 4.62 -19.24
CA ILE A 22 -0.15 5.76 -19.12
C ILE A 22 0.27 6.88 -20.07
N GLU A 23 1.57 7.16 -20.15
CA GLU A 23 2.10 8.15 -21.08
C GLU A 23 1.87 7.74 -22.54
N GLU A 24 2.11 6.48 -22.89
CA GLU A 24 1.83 5.95 -24.23
C GLU A 24 0.34 6.04 -24.60
N ALA A 25 -0.56 5.68 -23.67
CA ALA A 25 -1.98 5.63 -23.94
C ALA A 25 -2.67 7.00 -23.92
N PHE A 26 -2.21 7.93 -23.07
CA PHE A 26 -2.92 9.18 -22.79
C PHE A 26 -2.08 10.44 -22.97
N GLY A 27 -0.76 10.33 -23.21
CA GLY A 27 0.15 11.48 -23.33
C GLY A 27 0.29 12.29 -22.03
N LEU A 28 0.06 11.65 -20.87
CA LEU A 28 0.10 12.31 -19.57
C LEU A 28 1.45 12.13 -18.88
N ASP A 29 2.05 13.24 -18.49
CA ASP A 29 3.25 13.28 -17.65
C ASP A 29 3.00 12.55 -16.30
N PRO A 30 3.94 11.71 -15.82
CA PRO A 30 3.80 10.96 -14.56
C PRO A 30 3.53 11.78 -13.28
N LYS A 31 3.76 13.08 -13.33
CA LYS A 31 3.46 14.02 -12.23
C LYS A 31 2.01 14.50 -12.22
N ARG A 32 1.22 14.15 -13.25
CA ARG A 32 -0.18 14.58 -13.41
C ARG A 32 -1.21 13.56 -12.91
N TYR A 33 -0.76 12.41 -12.41
CA TYR A 33 -1.63 11.42 -11.78
C TYR A 33 -0.92 10.79 -10.58
N ILE A 34 -1.71 10.15 -9.74
CA ILE A 34 -1.28 9.53 -8.50
C ILE A 34 -1.79 8.10 -8.46
N ASP A 35 -1.05 7.23 -7.80
CA ASP A 35 -1.53 5.94 -7.33
C ASP A 35 -1.87 6.00 -5.84
N LEU A 36 -2.74 5.08 -5.45
CA LEU A 36 -3.40 5.01 -4.17
C LEU A 36 -3.29 3.57 -3.67
N TYR A 37 -2.91 3.38 -2.40
CA TYR A 37 -3.00 2.11 -1.72
C TYR A 37 -3.92 2.22 -0.51
N GLY A 38 -4.84 1.27 -0.38
CA GLY A 38 -5.86 1.28 0.65
C GLY A 38 -6.68 0.01 0.66
N MET A 39 -7.48 -0.14 1.70
CA MET A 39 -8.31 -1.30 1.98
C MET A 39 -9.62 -0.87 2.62
N THR A 40 -10.63 -1.73 2.59
CA THR A 40 -11.97 -1.44 3.14
C THR A 40 -11.97 -1.27 4.65
N GLU A 41 -10.99 -1.86 5.31
CA GLU A 41 -10.76 -1.85 6.74
C GLU A 41 -10.11 -0.56 7.24
N ALA A 42 -9.63 0.32 6.34
CA ALA A 42 -9.04 1.61 6.67
C ALA A 42 -9.84 2.75 6.04
N ASN A 43 -10.11 3.80 6.80
CA ASN A 43 -10.67 5.04 6.27
C ASN A 43 -9.61 5.86 5.53
N SER A 44 -8.33 5.64 5.85
CA SER A 44 -7.22 6.36 5.25
C SER A 44 -6.66 5.64 4.01
N ILE A 45 -6.19 6.42 3.05
CA ILE A 45 -5.56 5.94 1.82
C ILE A 45 -4.14 6.51 1.78
N MET A 46 -3.16 5.66 1.46
CA MET A 46 -1.78 6.08 1.21
C MET A 46 -1.65 6.53 -0.24
N ILE A 47 -1.12 7.72 -0.46
CA ILE A 47 -1.13 8.40 -1.76
C ILE A 47 0.28 8.73 -2.20
N ASP A 48 0.55 8.55 -3.49
CA ASP A 48 1.80 8.98 -4.12
C ASP A 48 2.06 10.49 -3.93
N CYS A 49 3.33 10.86 -3.73
CA CYS A 49 3.79 12.20 -4.04
C CYS A 49 3.86 12.41 -5.56
N THR A 50 3.62 13.64 -6.03
CA THR A 50 3.68 13.95 -7.47
C THR A 50 5.12 14.10 -7.97
N GLU A 51 6.08 14.24 -7.07
CA GLU A 51 7.49 14.47 -7.38
C GLU A 51 8.21 13.19 -7.81
N GLU A 52 8.02 12.10 -7.05
CA GLU A 52 8.71 10.80 -7.24
C GLU A 52 7.77 9.59 -7.24
N ASN A 53 6.44 9.79 -7.13
CA ASN A 53 5.46 8.71 -7.04
C ASN A 53 5.66 7.74 -5.84
N ASN A 54 6.22 8.24 -4.73
CA ASN A 54 6.33 7.48 -3.49
C ASN A 54 5.03 7.58 -2.67
N LYS A 55 4.47 6.45 -2.23
CA LYS A 55 3.23 6.45 -1.43
C LYS A 55 3.53 6.84 0.00
N HIS A 56 2.93 7.93 0.46
CA HIS A 56 3.07 8.39 1.83
C HIS A 56 2.04 7.79 2.77
N VAL A 57 2.50 7.38 3.95
CA VAL A 57 1.64 7.08 5.09
C VAL A 57 1.02 8.39 5.61
N PRO A 58 -0.32 8.46 5.79
CA PRO A 58 -0.95 9.63 6.40
C PRO A 58 -0.48 9.85 7.85
N PRO A 59 -0.32 11.11 8.29
CA PRO A 59 0.27 11.41 9.61
C PRO A 59 -0.58 10.97 10.81
N TRP A 60 -1.82 10.54 10.59
CA TRP A 60 -2.72 10.02 11.63
C TRP A 60 -2.85 8.49 11.60
N MET A 61 -2.10 7.81 10.74
CA MET A 61 -2.06 6.35 10.63
C MET A 61 -0.66 5.87 11.02
N GLU A 62 -0.62 4.95 11.98
CA GLU A 62 0.61 4.22 12.32
C GLU A 62 0.70 2.98 11.43
N VAL A 63 1.84 2.78 10.77
CA VAL A 63 2.18 1.52 10.11
C VAL A 63 3.07 0.73 11.05
N ILE A 64 2.65 -0.50 11.37
CA ILE A 64 3.38 -1.41 12.24
C ILE A 64 3.74 -2.64 11.40
N LEU A 65 5.02 -2.98 11.37
CA LEU A 65 5.50 -4.17 10.66
C LEU A 65 5.89 -5.24 11.68
N PHE A 66 5.49 -6.48 11.40
CA PHE A 66 5.82 -7.64 12.21
C PHE A 66 6.75 -8.59 11.46
N ASP A 67 7.63 -9.26 12.18
CA ASP A 67 8.44 -10.35 11.65
C ASP A 67 7.64 -11.66 11.47
N GLU A 68 8.33 -12.77 11.23
CA GLU A 68 7.70 -14.09 11.09
C GLU A 68 7.17 -14.68 12.41
N HIS A 69 7.59 -14.14 13.54
CA HIS A 69 7.18 -14.54 14.88
C HIS A 69 6.10 -13.62 15.47
N MET A 70 5.61 -12.65 14.68
CA MET A 70 4.67 -11.61 15.11
C MET A 70 5.25 -10.65 16.16
N GLU A 71 6.57 -10.47 16.17
CA GLU A 71 7.23 -9.45 16.98
C GLU A 71 7.34 -8.14 16.18
N PRO A 72 7.08 -6.98 16.81
CA PRO A 72 7.12 -5.69 16.13
C PRO A 72 8.55 -5.33 15.73
N ILE A 73 8.72 -4.93 14.47
CA ILE A 73 9.98 -4.44 13.92
C ILE A 73 10.10 -2.93 14.24
N PRO A 74 11.27 -2.44 14.67
CA PRO A 74 11.51 -1.02 14.87
C PRO A 74 11.18 -0.17 13.62
N GLN A 75 10.57 0.99 13.85
CA GLN A 75 10.18 1.94 12.81
C GLN A 75 11.34 2.89 12.45
N GLU A 76 12.44 2.33 11.94
CA GLU A 76 13.62 3.11 11.55
C GLU A 76 14.20 2.58 10.23
N GLY A 77 14.67 3.49 9.37
CA GLY A 77 15.22 3.14 8.08
C GLY A 77 14.27 2.33 7.20
N LYS A 78 14.86 1.43 6.41
CA LYS A 78 14.15 0.60 5.44
C LYS A 78 13.91 -0.79 5.99
N VAL A 79 12.66 -1.13 6.26
CA VAL A 79 12.28 -2.42 6.85
C VAL A 79 11.16 -3.09 6.07
N THR A 80 11.14 -4.42 6.12
CA THR A 80 10.12 -5.26 5.47
C THR A 80 9.47 -6.15 6.51
N GLY A 81 8.14 -6.22 6.52
CA GLY A 81 7.41 -7.07 7.45
C GLY A 81 5.92 -7.19 7.14
N ASN A 82 5.26 -8.05 7.90
CA ASN A 82 3.81 -8.25 7.83
C ASN A 82 3.11 -6.99 8.33
N TYR A 83 2.21 -6.45 7.54
CA TYR A 83 1.63 -5.14 7.76
C TYR A 83 0.43 -5.19 8.69
N ALA A 84 0.47 -4.37 9.73
CA ALA A 84 -0.69 -3.93 10.48
C ALA A 84 -0.73 -2.41 10.54
N PHE A 85 -1.90 -1.85 10.82
CA PHE A 85 -2.02 -0.42 11.07
C PHE A 85 -2.81 -0.14 12.34
N LEU A 86 -2.55 1.04 12.90
CA LEU A 86 -3.39 1.69 13.89
C LEU A 86 -3.86 3.03 13.30
N GLU A 87 -5.17 3.23 13.18
CA GLU A 87 -5.75 4.54 12.90
C GLU A 87 -6.91 4.88 13.85
N PRO A 88 -7.00 6.13 14.34
CA PRO A 88 -8.04 6.54 15.28
C PRO A 88 -9.33 7.04 14.61
N SER A 89 -9.40 7.01 13.28
CA SER A 89 -10.50 7.64 12.52
C SER A 89 -11.79 6.82 12.53
N SER A 90 -11.71 5.51 12.72
CA SER A 90 -12.88 4.63 12.72
C SER A 90 -13.64 4.69 14.05
N ARG A 91 -14.96 4.90 13.96
CA ARG A 91 -15.88 4.88 15.11
C ARG A 91 -16.75 3.62 15.16
N SER A 92 -16.71 2.80 14.11
CA SER A 92 -17.56 1.60 13.97
C SER A 92 -16.83 0.32 14.40
N PHE A 93 -15.50 0.32 14.43
CA PHE A 93 -14.66 -0.78 14.88
C PHE A 93 -13.32 -0.24 15.41
N PRO A 94 -12.58 -1.00 16.24
CA PRO A 94 -11.24 -0.61 16.66
C PRO A 94 -10.31 -0.57 15.44
N GLY A 95 -9.75 0.60 15.11
CA GLY A 95 -8.87 0.79 13.95
C GLY A 95 -7.46 0.21 14.11
N PHE A 96 -7.31 -0.94 14.78
CA PHE A 96 -6.06 -1.69 14.87
C PHE A 96 -6.22 -3.04 14.17
N ILE A 97 -5.63 -3.19 12.99
CA ILE A 97 -5.89 -4.32 12.10
C ILE A 97 -4.59 -4.87 11.54
N THR A 98 -4.36 -6.18 11.74
CA THR A 98 -3.35 -6.94 11.00
C THR A 98 -3.90 -7.31 9.64
N THR A 99 -3.15 -7.01 8.60
CA THR A 99 -3.58 -7.16 7.20
C THR A 99 -3.08 -8.46 6.58
N GLY A 100 -3.54 -8.72 5.35
CA GLY A 100 -3.02 -9.78 4.51
C GLY A 100 -1.76 -9.40 3.72
N ASP A 101 -1.11 -8.28 4.03
CA ASP A 101 -0.04 -7.72 3.22
C ASP A 101 1.31 -7.78 3.92
N LYS A 102 2.35 -7.87 3.11
CA LYS A 102 3.73 -7.64 3.49
C LYS A 102 4.18 -6.35 2.82
N LEU A 103 4.69 -5.42 3.60
CA LEU A 103 5.16 -4.13 3.09
C LEU A 103 6.66 -4.02 3.28
N LYS A 104 7.30 -3.31 2.36
CA LYS A 104 8.59 -2.66 2.62
C LYS A 104 8.36 -1.17 2.80
N VAL A 105 8.80 -0.61 3.91
CA VAL A 105 8.59 0.79 4.32
C VAL A 105 9.95 1.46 4.51
N ASP A 106 10.04 2.74 4.15
CA ASP A 106 11.13 3.62 4.55
C ASP A 106 10.61 4.63 5.59
N TYR A 107 11.05 4.49 6.83
CA TYR A 107 10.67 5.36 7.94
C TYR A 107 11.50 6.65 7.99
N ASP A 108 12.59 6.75 7.22
CA ASP A 108 13.41 7.97 7.16
C ASP A 108 12.77 9.06 6.29
N GLY A 109 11.68 8.72 5.58
CA GLY A 109 10.87 9.64 4.78
C GLY A 109 11.20 9.62 3.29
N CYS A 110 10.63 10.58 2.56
CA CYS A 110 10.74 10.65 1.10
C CYS A 110 11.91 11.55 0.67
N PRO A 111 12.86 11.06 -0.16
CA PRO A 111 13.94 11.91 -0.67
C PRO A 111 13.46 12.95 -1.69
N GLY A 112 12.37 12.65 -2.43
CA GLY A 112 11.85 13.52 -3.47
C GLY A 112 10.89 14.63 -3.06
N CYS A 113 10.45 14.68 -1.80
CA CYS A 113 9.51 15.71 -1.36
C CYS A 113 9.69 16.07 0.12
N ASN A 114 9.10 17.19 0.54
CA ASN A 114 9.32 17.74 1.89
C ASN A 114 8.42 17.10 2.97
N LYS A 115 7.75 15.98 2.69
CA LYS A 115 6.90 15.29 3.67
C LYS A 115 7.78 14.37 4.51
N THR A 116 7.59 14.43 5.83
CA THR A 116 8.37 13.66 6.81
C THR A 116 7.71 12.34 7.19
N THR A 117 6.62 11.95 6.53
CA THR A 117 5.93 10.70 6.83
C THR A 117 6.62 9.53 6.12
N PRO A 118 6.55 8.31 6.69
CA PRO A 118 7.09 7.12 6.06
C PRO A 118 6.52 6.90 4.66
N ILE A 119 7.29 6.21 3.82
CA ILE A 119 6.87 5.86 2.46
C ILE A 119 6.85 4.34 2.23
N LEU A 120 5.95 3.89 1.37
CA LEU A 120 5.94 2.50 0.91
C LEU A 120 6.93 2.31 -0.25
N LEU A 121 7.78 1.30 -0.14
CA LEU A 121 8.70 0.87 -1.19
C LEU A 121 8.19 -0.35 -1.97
N SER A 122 7.46 -1.26 -1.32
CA SER A 122 6.80 -2.38 -2.00
C SER A 122 5.59 -2.88 -1.21
N ILE A 123 4.65 -3.49 -1.93
CA ILE A 123 3.42 -4.10 -1.40
C ILE A 123 3.29 -5.51 -1.98
N GLU A 124 3.19 -6.51 -1.11
CA GLU A 124 3.04 -7.91 -1.47
C GLU A 124 1.84 -8.53 -0.75
N ARG A 125 1.02 -9.33 -1.44
CA ARG A 125 -0.07 -10.08 -0.81
C ARG A 125 0.46 -11.39 -0.22
N LEU A 126 0.19 -11.65 1.05
CA LEU A 126 0.53 -12.92 1.69
C LEU A 126 -0.43 -14.02 1.20
N PRO A 127 0.08 -15.20 0.76
CA PRO A 127 -0.75 -16.26 0.18
C PRO A 127 -1.63 -17.02 1.21
N ARG A 128 -1.39 -16.83 2.51
CA ARG A 128 -1.96 -17.67 3.59
C ARG A 128 -3.20 -17.11 4.29
N ILE A 129 -3.63 -15.89 3.97
CA ILE A 129 -4.80 -15.28 4.61
C ILE A 129 -5.98 -15.42 3.65
N GLU A 130 -7.04 -16.09 4.12
CA GLU A 130 -8.28 -16.23 3.38
C GLU A 130 -8.74 -14.85 2.91
N SER A 131 -8.97 -14.72 1.61
CA SER A 131 -9.26 -13.43 1.00
C SER A 131 -10.63 -12.93 1.46
N ARG A 132 -10.62 -12.03 2.44
CA ARG A 132 -11.82 -11.32 2.90
C ARG A 132 -12.00 -10.08 2.01
N GLY A 133 -13.17 -9.97 1.40
CA GLY A 133 -13.52 -8.86 0.50
C GLY A 133 -13.81 -9.27 -0.94
N CYS A 134 -14.49 -8.38 -1.67
CA CYS A 134 -15.04 -8.66 -3.00
C CYS A 134 -13.96 -9.06 -4.02
N SER A 135 -12.74 -8.52 -3.94
CA SER A 135 -11.64 -8.93 -4.82
C SER A 135 -11.16 -10.35 -4.55
N GLY A 136 -11.25 -10.81 -3.31
CA GLY A 136 -10.88 -12.18 -2.93
C GLY A 136 -11.84 -13.20 -3.52
N VAL A 137 -13.13 -12.90 -3.45
CA VAL A 137 -14.20 -13.70 -4.06
C VAL A 137 -14.05 -13.71 -5.59
N LEU A 138 -13.86 -12.54 -6.21
CA LEU A 138 -13.68 -12.46 -7.66
C LEU A 138 -12.46 -13.23 -8.14
N ALA A 139 -11.33 -13.16 -7.45
CA ALA A 139 -10.12 -13.90 -7.85
C ALA A 139 -10.36 -15.42 -7.95
N LYS A 140 -11.20 -15.99 -7.08
CA LYS A 140 -11.62 -17.41 -7.17
C LYS A 140 -12.47 -17.71 -8.41
N THR A 141 -13.15 -16.72 -8.97
CA THR A 141 -14.02 -16.86 -10.15
C THR A 141 -13.27 -16.61 -11.46
N VAL A 142 -12.30 -15.68 -11.50
CA VAL A 142 -11.58 -15.32 -12.74
C VAL A 142 -10.32 -16.16 -12.97
N ALA A 143 -9.84 -16.90 -11.96
CA ALA A 143 -8.70 -17.82 -12.10
C ALA A 143 -9.10 -19.22 -12.59
N GLY A 144 -10.36 -19.41 -13.00
CA GLY A 144 -10.88 -20.63 -13.62
C GLY A 144 -10.64 -20.67 -15.12
#